data_AF-A0AAV6TTQ7-F1
#
_entry.id   AF-A0AAV6TTQ7-F1
#
_cell.length_a   1.000
_cell.length_b   1.000
_cell.length_c   1.000
_cell.angle_alpha   90.00
_cell.angle_beta   90.00
_cell.angle_gamma   90.00
#
_symmetry.space_group_name_H-M   'P 1'
#
loop_
_entity.id
_entity.type
_entity.pdbx_description
1 polymer ?
#
loop_
_entity_poly.entity_id
_entity_poly.type
_entity_poly.pdbx_seq_one_letter_code
_entity_poly.pdbx_strand_id
1 'polypeptide(L)'
;MTYISEDVDDLKVLSPSMFHNEIEEFGVADFEEIDAKRMNSRFAYRLRLRNDLRKRFRNEYLGQLREYYKVKGDQHVKEGDVVLIGDTNCKRLSWPLARISNFLPGRDGNVRLVQVKTSYGTFLRPIQRIYPLEPVDHLPETMDEEKNEATIERPSVKIYSTKVLTESSLSAVSDILSTKSTRRQLFKTLVFLVCVTGFFYQGGKFLTHVFKYPTIVDINIDIPKYIEMPAFTFCNNNGISRLKFCQKYKDRCTLASENFCLSYPNRCSSNETLVPKTEYYNMINSMSRNDFLEIGANLSNFLLSCKVNGLDAEGCEISGPYLRAKSETGEGRMGCYTVNLLMDGQESAVQVETQDLIKQPISEFQFDVEEDDEFIPSRQSGVVFSLHSPYLLVNPAEKGFFMAPGKTYKIYFNVKKEVLLPYPFETNCWNYTEQWLIGNKIGVRTQEMCKHKCAMEVAEKYWNCTFIYVLYPSSLPYCEDLPVQKDPEELDDEYENCANECKDDCSKSHYSITVQEVLTSDLFWEGHNEKKKNLIFVEVYLDDSEIITFLHRPQYLFVEVFSSIGGFVGVWLGISLVELTNFFEALLRILMYSLRRKNQN
;
A
#
# COMPACT_ATOMS: atom_id res chain seq x y z
N MET A 1 -11.89 58.09 3.59
CA MET A 1 -10.63 57.82 4.29
C MET A 1 -10.73 58.38 5.68
N THR A 2 -10.78 57.50 6.68
CA THR A 2 -10.62 57.86 8.09
C THR A 2 -9.63 56.86 8.67
N TYR A 3 -8.45 57.38 8.96
CA TYR A 3 -7.28 56.73 9.51
C TYR A 3 -7.62 56.11 10.88
N ILE A 4 -7.31 54.82 11.04
CA ILE A 4 -7.30 54.13 12.34
C ILE A 4 -5.86 54.23 12.84
N SER A 5 -5.69 54.85 14.01
CA SER A 5 -4.42 54.99 14.72
C SER A 5 -3.84 53.61 15.08
N GLU A 6 -2.54 53.41 14.86
CA GLU A 6 -1.77 52.21 15.23
C GLU A 6 -1.11 52.32 16.61
N ASP A 7 -1.44 53.34 17.41
CA ASP A 7 -0.79 53.57 18.71
C ASP A 7 -1.29 52.57 19.77
N VAL A 8 -0.35 51.88 20.43
CA VAL A 8 -0.62 50.76 21.37
C VAL A 8 -1.22 51.25 22.70
N ASP A 9 -1.12 52.55 22.97
CA ASP A 9 -1.73 53.20 24.13
C ASP A 9 -3.19 53.66 23.90
N ASP A 10 -3.74 53.49 22.69
CA ASP A 10 -5.16 53.73 22.42
C ASP A 10 -6.02 52.59 22.97
N LEU A 11 -6.72 52.88 24.07
CA LEU A 11 -7.53 51.91 24.82
C LEU A 11 -8.81 51.53 24.06
N LYS A 12 -8.72 50.54 23.18
CA LYS A 12 -9.91 49.87 22.62
C LYS A 12 -10.32 48.71 23.52
N VAL A 13 -11.30 48.96 24.39
CA VAL A 13 -11.81 47.95 25.33
C VAL A 13 -12.82 47.04 24.61
N LEU A 14 -12.63 45.72 24.72
CA LEU A 14 -13.60 44.73 24.25
C LEU A 14 -14.87 44.81 25.10
N SER A 15 -15.98 45.26 24.51
CA SER A 15 -17.26 45.34 25.22
C SER A 15 -18.17 44.15 24.85
N PRO A 16 -19.07 43.73 25.75
CA PRO A 16 -20.09 42.73 25.43
C PRO A 16 -20.96 43.09 24.20
N SER A 17 -21.11 44.38 23.88
CA SER A 17 -21.84 44.83 22.68
C SER A 17 -21.11 44.55 21.36
N MET A 18 -19.77 44.45 21.38
CA MET A 18 -18.99 44.04 20.19
C MET A 18 -19.28 42.60 19.77
N PHE A 19 -19.76 41.75 20.69
CA PHE A 19 -20.22 40.38 20.38
C PHE A 19 -21.69 40.32 19.91
N HIS A 20 -22.42 41.44 20.05
CA HIS A 20 -23.82 41.53 19.67
C HIS A 20 -24.01 42.13 18.27
N ASN A 21 -23.16 43.08 17.89
CA ASN A 21 -23.17 43.71 16.57
C ASN A 21 -22.38 42.85 15.57
N GLU A 22 -22.81 42.83 14.30
CA GLU A 22 -22.06 42.21 13.21
C GLU A 22 -20.71 42.91 13.06
N ILE A 23 -19.62 42.15 12.89
CA ILE A 23 -18.37 42.72 12.41
C ILE A 23 -18.66 43.20 10.98
N GLU A 24 -18.37 44.45 10.64
CA GLU A 24 -18.42 44.89 9.24
C GLU A 24 -17.35 44.10 8.47
N GLU A 25 -17.77 43.02 7.83
CA GLU A 25 -16.95 42.26 6.89
C GLU A 25 -16.86 43.07 5.59
N PHE A 26 -15.67 43.58 5.26
CA PHE A 26 -15.36 43.95 3.88
C PHE A 26 -15.09 42.66 3.09
N GLY A 27 -16.17 41.99 2.70
CA GLY A 27 -16.15 40.80 1.85
C GLY A 27 -16.29 41.17 0.37
N VAL A 28 -15.40 40.62 -0.45
CA VAL A 28 -15.46 40.64 -1.93
C VAL A 28 -16.60 39.73 -2.39
N ALA A 29 -17.34 40.15 -3.41
CA ALA A 29 -18.43 39.37 -4.01
C ALA A 29 -17.91 38.21 -4.88
N ASP A 30 -18.67 37.12 -4.82
CA ASP A 30 -18.78 36.00 -5.76
C ASP A 30 -17.71 34.90 -5.79
N PHE A 31 -18.14 33.71 -5.33
CA PHE A 31 -18.18 32.50 -6.16
C PHE A 31 -19.38 31.64 -5.72
N GLU A 32 -20.55 31.97 -6.25
CA GLU A 32 -21.75 31.13 -6.23
C GLU A 32 -21.60 29.97 -7.23
N GLU A 33 -20.79 28.95 -6.96
CA GLU A 33 -20.91 27.68 -7.72
C GLU A 33 -20.24 26.45 -7.08
N ILE A 34 -20.41 26.21 -5.78
CA ILE A 34 -20.09 24.90 -5.19
C ILE A 34 -21.21 24.46 -4.23
N ASP A 35 -22.07 23.56 -4.71
CA ASP A 35 -22.74 22.50 -3.94
C ASP A 35 -23.72 22.90 -2.80
N ALA A 36 -24.91 23.37 -3.20
CA ALA A 36 -26.03 23.78 -2.34
C ALA A 36 -26.63 22.68 -1.42
N LYS A 37 -26.25 21.40 -1.57
CA LYS A 37 -26.75 20.32 -0.70
C LYS A 37 -25.84 20.00 0.50
N ARG A 38 -24.54 20.34 0.44
CA ARG A 38 -23.59 20.02 1.52
C ARG A 38 -23.32 21.19 2.47
N MET A 39 -23.55 22.44 2.04
CA MET A 39 -23.29 23.64 2.83
C MET A 39 -24.45 24.13 3.71
N ASN A 40 -25.68 23.64 3.52
CA ASN A 40 -26.83 24.07 4.34
C ASN A 40 -26.74 23.59 5.80
N SER A 41 -26.28 22.36 6.06
CA SER A 41 -26.25 21.81 7.42
C SER A 41 -25.17 22.45 8.29
N ARG A 42 -23.99 22.74 7.74
CA ARG A 42 -22.89 23.36 8.50
C ARG A 42 -23.15 24.84 8.75
N PHE A 43 -23.75 25.54 7.78
CA PHE A 43 -24.19 26.92 7.96
C PHE A 43 -25.35 27.01 8.97
N ALA A 44 -26.37 26.15 8.85
CA ALA A 44 -27.47 26.07 9.82
C ALA A 44 -26.99 25.71 11.23
N TYR A 45 -26.02 24.80 11.36
CA TYR A 45 -25.40 24.45 12.65
C TYR A 45 -24.66 25.64 13.26
N ARG A 46 -23.83 26.36 12.48
CA ARG A 46 -23.15 27.59 12.93
C ARG A 46 -24.13 28.66 13.37
N LEU A 47 -25.22 28.86 12.62
CA LEU A 47 -26.27 29.81 12.94
C LEU A 47 -27.00 29.45 14.24
N ARG A 48 -27.28 28.16 14.45
CA ARG A 48 -27.90 27.63 15.67
C ARG A 48 -26.98 27.79 16.88
N LEU A 49 -25.71 27.41 16.76
CA LEU A 49 -24.72 27.56 17.82
C LEU A 49 -24.56 29.02 18.24
N ARG A 50 -24.54 29.94 17.26
CA ARG A 50 -24.50 31.39 17.49
C ARG A 50 -25.73 31.88 18.26
N ASN A 51 -26.93 31.44 17.87
CA ASN A 51 -28.17 31.84 18.53
C ASN A 51 -28.25 31.28 19.97
N ASP A 52 -27.80 30.05 20.18
CA ASP A 52 -27.75 29.42 21.51
C ASP A 52 -26.75 30.13 22.43
N LEU A 53 -25.57 30.50 21.92
CA LEU A 53 -24.59 31.31 22.65
C LEU A 53 -25.15 32.67 23.06
N ARG A 54 -25.81 33.38 22.12
CA ARG A 54 -26.47 34.67 22.42
C ARG A 54 -27.55 34.51 23.50
N LYS A 55 -28.34 33.43 23.44
CA LYS A 55 -29.40 33.15 24.41
C LYS A 55 -28.83 32.86 25.80
N ARG A 56 -27.80 32.01 25.89
CA ARG A 56 -27.13 31.70 27.17
C ARG A 56 -26.45 32.93 27.75
N PHE A 57 -25.68 33.67 26.95
CA PHE A 57 -25.02 34.89 27.41
C PHE A 57 -26.03 35.93 27.94
N ARG A 58 -27.17 36.11 27.24
CA ARG A 58 -28.21 37.05 27.69
C ARG A 58 -28.91 36.59 28.97
N ASN A 59 -29.16 35.31 29.12
CA ASN A 59 -29.93 34.80 30.26
C ASN A 59 -29.07 34.57 31.49
N GLU A 60 -27.86 34.06 31.31
CA GLU A 60 -26.98 33.65 32.38
C GLU A 60 -26.09 34.82 32.81
N TYR A 61 -25.32 35.41 31.89
CA TYR A 61 -24.35 36.46 32.23
C TYR A 61 -25.04 37.80 32.57
N LEU A 62 -25.90 38.32 31.68
CA LEU A 62 -26.62 39.57 31.96
C LEU A 62 -27.66 39.42 33.10
N GLY A 63 -28.20 38.21 33.28
CA GLY A 63 -29.06 37.87 34.41
C GLY A 63 -28.34 37.99 35.75
N GLN A 64 -27.15 37.39 35.86
CA GLN A 64 -26.31 37.42 37.06
C GLN A 64 -25.80 38.84 37.38
N LEU A 65 -25.45 39.63 36.36
CA LEU A 65 -25.07 41.04 36.53
C LEU A 65 -26.17 41.88 37.20
N ARG A 66 -27.44 41.67 36.82
CA ARG A 66 -28.57 42.39 37.42
C ARG A 66 -28.78 42.05 38.89
N GLU A 67 -28.52 40.80 39.27
CA GLU A 67 -28.66 40.30 40.64
C GLU A 67 -27.53 40.81 41.53
N TYR A 68 -26.30 40.88 41.01
CA TYR A 68 -25.13 41.39 41.72
C TYR A 68 -25.26 42.88 42.13
N TYR A 69 -25.65 43.75 41.20
CA TYR A 69 -25.81 45.19 41.49
C TYR A 69 -27.04 45.51 42.36
N LYS A 70 -27.96 44.56 42.57
CA LYS A 70 -29.08 44.72 43.51
C LYS A 70 -28.67 44.53 44.98
N VAL A 71 -27.57 43.82 45.23
CA VAL A 71 -27.18 43.36 46.57
C VAL A 71 -26.08 44.23 47.21
N LYS A 72 -25.16 44.80 46.43
CA LYS A 72 -24.10 45.71 46.91
C LYS A 72 -24.44 47.16 46.55
N GLY A 73 -25.13 47.86 47.46
CA GLY A 73 -25.66 49.21 47.28
C GLY A 73 -24.68 50.38 47.37
N ASP A 74 -23.37 50.18 47.18
CA ASP A 74 -22.39 51.29 47.10
C ASP A 74 -21.36 51.05 45.99
N GLN A 75 -21.26 52.01 45.07
CA GLN A 75 -20.36 52.00 43.91
C GLN A 75 -18.90 52.20 44.36
N HIS A 76 -18.19 51.10 44.57
CA HIS A 76 -16.75 51.12 44.80
C HIS A 76 -16.04 51.21 43.44
N VAL A 77 -15.57 52.39 43.08
CA VAL A 77 -14.78 52.61 41.86
C VAL A 77 -13.45 53.24 42.27
N LYS A 78 -12.33 52.80 41.67
CA LYS A 78 -10.97 53.27 41.97
C LYS A 78 -10.37 54.05 40.78
N GLU A 79 -9.27 54.77 41.04
CA GLU A 79 -8.49 55.43 39.99
C GLU A 79 -7.88 54.34 39.10
N GLY A 80 -7.96 54.51 37.78
CA GLY A 80 -7.54 53.51 36.80
C GLY A 80 -8.66 52.58 36.29
N ASP A 81 -9.81 52.52 36.96
CA ASP A 81 -10.93 51.67 36.51
C ASP A 81 -11.55 52.17 35.19
N VAL A 82 -11.97 51.22 34.35
CA VAL A 82 -12.69 51.49 33.10
C VAL A 82 -14.19 51.46 33.35
N VAL A 83 -14.86 52.54 32.97
CA VAL A 83 -16.26 52.82 33.30
C VAL A 83 -17.02 53.41 32.10
N LEU A 84 -18.34 53.29 32.12
CA LEU A 84 -19.26 53.95 31.20
C LEU A 84 -19.75 55.28 31.79
N ILE A 85 -19.77 56.33 30.97
CA ILE A 85 -20.33 57.63 31.36
C ILE A 85 -21.80 57.72 30.93
N GLY A 86 -22.69 57.89 31.90
CA GLY A 86 -24.11 58.07 31.68
C GLY A 86 -24.43 59.41 30.99
N ASP A 87 -24.95 59.33 29.76
CA ASP A 87 -25.55 60.46 29.03
C ASP A 87 -27.06 60.25 28.89
N THR A 88 -27.84 61.27 29.24
CA THR A 88 -29.31 61.26 29.15
C THR A 88 -29.81 61.34 27.70
N ASN A 89 -28.97 61.80 26.77
CA ASN A 89 -29.36 62.01 25.36
C ASN A 89 -29.12 60.77 24.47
N CYS A 90 -28.47 59.73 24.99
CA CYS A 90 -28.09 58.54 24.24
C CYS A 90 -28.58 57.27 24.95
N LYS A 91 -28.90 56.23 24.16
CA LYS A 91 -29.21 54.90 24.70
C LYS A 91 -27.97 54.35 25.42
N ARG A 92 -28.18 53.56 26.49
CA ARG A 92 -27.11 53.00 27.35
C ARG A 92 -26.02 52.22 26.58
N LEU A 93 -26.38 51.59 25.46
CA LEU A 93 -25.45 50.88 24.57
C LEU A 93 -24.44 51.80 23.87
N SER A 94 -24.74 53.09 23.80
CA SER A 94 -23.96 54.13 23.13
C SER A 94 -23.30 55.09 24.13
N TRP A 95 -23.27 54.74 25.42
CA TRP A 95 -22.55 55.52 26.42
C TRP A 95 -21.04 55.43 26.19
N PRO A 96 -20.31 56.56 26.24
CA PRO A 96 -18.88 56.56 25.99
C PRO A 96 -18.12 55.87 27.12
N LEU A 97 -17.08 55.13 26.73
CA LEU A 97 -16.13 54.47 27.63
C LEU A 97 -15.09 55.49 28.10
N ALA A 98 -14.72 55.40 29.38
CA ALA A 98 -13.73 56.26 29.98
C ALA A 98 -12.93 55.54 31.06
N ARG A 99 -11.69 56.00 31.30
CA ARG A 99 -10.88 55.59 32.45
C ARG A 99 -10.92 56.69 33.51
N ILE A 100 -11.10 56.33 34.77
CA ILE A 100 -11.01 57.30 35.86
C ILE A 100 -9.54 57.69 36.04
N SER A 101 -9.26 58.99 35.91
CA SER A 101 -7.90 59.52 36.08
C SER A 101 -7.64 60.02 37.50
N ASN A 102 -8.59 60.73 38.11
CA ASN A 102 -8.47 61.28 39.46
C ASN A 102 -9.84 61.50 40.12
N PHE A 103 -9.91 61.39 41.45
CA PHE A 103 -11.08 61.82 42.23
C PHE A 103 -10.92 63.22 42.83
N LEU A 104 -11.99 64.02 42.80
CA LEU A 104 -12.01 65.36 43.41
C LEU A 104 -12.94 65.37 44.64
N PRO A 105 -12.40 65.21 45.87
CA PRO A 105 -13.18 65.27 47.09
C PRO A 105 -13.64 66.71 47.42
N GLY A 106 -14.85 66.84 47.98
CA GLY A 106 -15.35 68.10 48.52
C GLY A 106 -14.70 68.47 49.86
N ARG A 107 -15.03 69.65 50.42
CA ARG A 107 -14.55 70.09 51.76
C ARG A 107 -14.95 69.14 52.89
N ASP A 108 -15.99 68.36 52.67
CA ASP A 108 -16.63 67.37 53.52
C ASP A 108 -16.08 65.95 53.30
N GLY A 109 -14.98 65.78 52.55
CA GLY A 109 -14.28 64.51 52.34
C GLY A 109 -14.94 63.55 51.34
N ASN A 110 -16.21 63.78 51.00
CA ASN A 110 -16.96 62.96 50.05
C ASN A 110 -16.65 63.33 48.59
N VAL A 111 -16.40 62.32 47.77
CA VAL A 111 -16.14 62.47 46.33
C VAL A 111 -17.46 62.66 45.58
N ARG A 112 -17.66 63.83 44.97
CA ARG A 112 -18.86 64.13 44.15
C ARG A 112 -18.54 64.24 42.66
N LEU A 113 -17.30 64.58 42.32
CA LEU A 113 -16.81 64.80 40.96
C LEU A 113 -15.59 63.92 40.69
N VAL A 114 -15.55 63.35 39.50
CA VAL A 114 -14.49 62.47 39.03
C VAL A 114 -13.95 63.01 37.71
N GLN A 115 -12.63 63.01 37.57
CA GLN A 115 -11.99 63.30 36.30
C GLN A 115 -11.83 61.99 35.51
N VAL A 116 -12.32 62.00 34.28
CA VAL A 116 -12.36 60.82 33.41
C VAL A 116 -11.67 61.14 32.09
N LYS A 117 -10.83 60.22 31.61
CA LYS A 117 -10.14 60.31 30.33
C LYS A 117 -10.86 59.44 29.30
N THR A 118 -11.28 60.07 28.21
CA THR A 118 -11.88 59.42 27.03
C THR A 118 -10.94 59.56 25.84
N SER A 119 -11.20 58.84 24.74
CA SER A 119 -10.44 58.98 23.48
C SER A 119 -10.44 60.40 22.91
N TYR A 120 -11.46 61.20 23.24
CA TYR A 120 -11.60 62.58 22.74
C TYR A 120 -11.08 63.64 23.72
N GLY A 121 -10.53 63.24 24.88
CA GLY A 121 -9.98 64.15 25.89
C GLY A 121 -10.45 63.87 27.32
N THR A 122 -10.02 64.73 28.25
CA THR A 122 -10.28 64.59 29.70
C THR A 122 -11.46 65.47 30.13
N PHE A 123 -12.45 64.89 30.81
CA PHE A 123 -13.67 65.57 31.25
C PHE A 123 -13.92 65.39 32.74
N LEU A 124 -14.64 66.34 33.35
CA LEU A 124 -15.16 66.21 34.71
C LEU A 124 -16.61 65.72 34.67
N ARG A 125 -16.93 64.67 35.44
CA ARG A 125 -18.27 64.09 35.52
C ARG A 125 -18.67 63.77 36.96
N PRO A 126 -19.95 63.95 37.33
CA PRO A 126 -20.43 63.54 38.65
C PRO A 126 -20.30 62.02 38.83
N ILE A 127 -19.87 61.57 40.02
CA ILE A 127 -19.66 60.14 40.31
C ILE A 127 -20.94 59.31 40.11
N GLN A 128 -22.11 59.90 40.34
CA GLN A 128 -23.42 59.27 40.15
C GLN A 128 -23.72 58.90 38.69
N ARG A 129 -23.01 59.49 37.72
CA ARG A 129 -23.15 59.19 36.29
C ARG A 129 -22.07 58.23 35.77
N ILE A 130 -21.32 57.60 36.65
CA ILE A 130 -20.25 56.67 36.30
C ILE A 130 -20.71 55.24 36.62
N TYR A 131 -20.59 54.34 35.65
CA TYR A 131 -21.03 52.95 35.80
C TYR A 131 -19.91 51.97 35.48
N PRO A 132 -19.52 51.07 36.40
CA PRO A 132 -18.52 50.04 36.12
C PRO A 132 -19.01 49.02 35.08
N LEU A 133 -18.09 48.49 34.28
CA LEU A 133 -18.37 47.49 33.25
C LEU A 133 -18.50 46.07 33.80
N GLU A 134 -17.74 45.75 34.85
CA GLU A 134 -17.70 44.43 35.47
C GLU A 134 -17.76 44.55 37.01
N PRO A 135 -18.29 43.54 37.70
CA PRO A 135 -18.21 43.44 39.15
C PRO A 135 -16.78 43.10 39.57
N VAL A 136 -16.09 44.05 40.20
CA VAL A 136 -14.76 43.80 40.80
C VAL A 136 -14.96 43.11 42.14
N ASP A 137 -14.56 41.84 42.25
CA ASP A 137 -14.30 41.21 43.54
C ASP A 137 -12.91 41.67 43.99
N HIS A 138 -12.85 42.45 45.06
CA HIS A 138 -11.58 42.85 45.65
C HIS A 138 -10.91 41.62 46.28
N LEU A 139 -9.95 41.03 45.57
CA LEU A 139 -8.82 40.38 46.21
C LEU A 139 -7.94 41.51 46.78
N PRO A 140 -7.63 41.52 48.09
CA PRO A 140 -6.85 42.59 48.68
C PRO A 140 -5.45 42.63 48.07
N GLU A 141 -5.10 43.75 47.43
CA GLU A 141 -3.74 44.07 47.00
C GLU A 141 -2.89 44.45 48.21
N THR A 142 -1.72 43.85 48.23
CA THR A 142 -0.64 43.93 49.22
C THR A 142 -0.09 45.35 49.35
N MET A 143 -0.07 45.88 50.58
CA MET A 143 0.95 46.82 51.04
C MET A 143 1.37 46.45 52.46
N ASP A 144 2.68 46.35 52.63
CA ASP A 144 3.48 46.26 53.85
C ASP A 144 3.37 44.95 54.65
N GLU A 145 4.38 44.11 54.41
CA GLU A 145 4.85 43.08 55.33
C GLU A 145 5.23 43.73 56.68
N GLU A 146 4.28 43.80 57.61
CA GLU A 146 4.58 43.59 59.01
C GLU A 146 4.00 42.26 59.46
N LYS A 147 4.94 41.33 59.68
CA LYS A 147 4.88 40.13 60.53
C LYS A 147 3.47 39.82 61.07
N ASN A 148 2.87 38.77 60.53
CA ASN A 148 2.38 37.67 61.37
C ASN A 148 2.26 36.39 60.53
N GLU A 149 3.05 35.40 60.92
CA GLU A 149 2.94 34.02 60.48
C GLU A 149 1.52 33.50 60.74
N ALA A 150 0.77 33.27 59.67
CA ALA A 150 -0.25 32.24 59.66
C ALA A 150 0.08 31.30 58.50
N THR A 151 0.61 30.14 58.86
CA THR A 151 0.86 29.00 57.99
C THR A 151 -0.40 28.69 57.17
N ILE A 152 -0.44 29.12 55.90
CA ILE A 152 -1.43 28.59 54.95
C ILE A 152 -0.97 27.17 54.63
N GLU A 153 -1.47 26.21 55.39
CA GLU A 153 -1.27 24.80 55.08
C GLU A 153 -1.85 24.51 53.70
N ARG A 154 -0.97 24.23 52.73
CA ARG A 154 -1.40 23.81 51.40
C ARG A 154 -2.22 22.53 51.53
N PRO A 155 -3.44 22.48 50.92
CA PRO A 155 -4.33 21.34 51.08
C PRO A 155 -3.57 20.06 50.76
N SER A 156 -3.80 18.99 51.54
CA SER A 156 -3.13 17.72 51.31
C SER A 156 -3.34 17.27 49.86
N VAL A 157 -2.37 16.53 49.29
CA VAL A 157 -2.49 16.01 47.91
C VAL A 157 -3.80 15.25 47.72
N LYS A 158 -4.30 14.60 48.78
CA LYS A 158 -5.60 13.94 48.84
C LYS A 158 -6.77 14.89 48.66
N ILE A 159 -6.78 16.05 49.31
CA ILE A 159 -7.86 17.06 49.15
C ILE A 159 -7.85 17.63 47.74
N TYR A 160 -6.67 17.94 47.20
CA TYR A 160 -6.54 18.46 45.84
C TYR A 160 -6.96 17.45 44.77
N SER A 161 -6.50 16.20 44.87
CA SER A 161 -6.88 15.14 43.92
C SER A 161 -8.36 14.83 43.96
N THR A 162 -8.98 14.82 45.14
CA THR A 162 -10.42 14.61 45.28
C THR A 162 -11.20 15.71 44.55
N LYS A 163 -10.81 16.98 44.72
CA LYS A 163 -11.46 18.12 44.06
C LYS A 163 -11.33 18.06 42.53
N VAL A 164 -10.12 17.81 42.03
CA VAL A 164 -9.85 17.70 40.58
C VAL A 164 -10.61 16.52 39.95
N LEU A 165 -10.66 15.37 40.63
CA LEU A 165 -11.37 14.20 40.13
C LEU A 165 -12.90 14.31 40.25
N THR A 166 -13.44 15.04 41.23
CA THR A 166 -14.89 15.34 41.28
C THR A 166 -15.35 16.24 40.15
N GLU A 167 -14.47 17.12 39.67
CA GLU A 167 -14.71 18.01 38.52
C GLU A 167 -14.40 17.32 37.17
N SER A 168 -13.92 16.07 37.19
CA SER A 168 -13.59 15.33 35.98
C SER A 168 -14.84 14.90 35.21
N SER A 169 -14.72 14.81 33.88
CA SER A 169 -15.78 14.37 32.97
C SER A 169 -16.11 12.87 33.07
N LEU A 170 -15.34 12.10 33.85
CA LEU A 170 -15.63 10.69 34.13
C LEU A 170 -16.74 10.60 35.17
N SER A 171 -17.98 10.43 34.68
CA SER A 171 -19.18 10.26 35.50
C SER A 171 -18.99 9.20 36.59
N ALA A 172 -18.40 8.05 36.26
CA ALA A 172 -18.13 6.98 37.21
C ALA A 172 -17.21 7.41 38.38
N VAL A 173 -16.17 8.21 38.10
CA VAL A 173 -15.22 8.67 39.12
C VAL A 173 -15.86 9.73 40.02
N SER A 174 -16.55 10.71 39.42
CA SER A 174 -17.27 11.75 40.17
C SER A 174 -18.38 11.15 41.04
N ASP A 175 -19.10 10.14 40.54
CA ASP A 175 -20.15 9.43 41.28
C ASP A 175 -19.62 8.61 42.46
N ILE A 176 -18.43 8.01 42.32
CA ILE A 176 -17.78 7.27 43.42
C ILE A 176 -17.37 8.25 44.52
N LEU A 177 -16.80 9.41 44.15
CA LEU A 177 -16.30 10.41 45.09
C LEU A 177 -17.42 11.18 45.80
N SER A 178 -18.56 11.39 45.15
CA SER A 178 -19.73 12.08 45.74
C SER A 178 -20.62 11.20 46.63
N THR A 179 -20.42 9.87 46.63
CA THR A 179 -21.26 8.93 47.39
C THR A 179 -20.88 8.90 48.88
N LYS A 180 -21.81 9.28 49.76
CA LYS A 180 -21.60 9.34 51.23
C LYS A 180 -21.60 7.98 51.94
N SER A 181 -22.26 6.97 51.39
CA SER A 181 -22.38 5.64 52.02
C SER A 181 -21.19 4.75 51.65
N THR A 182 -20.43 4.31 52.66
CA THR A 182 -19.24 3.44 52.47
C THR A 182 -19.56 2.13 51.76
N ARG A 183 -20.70 1.49 52.08
CA ARG A 183 -21.12 0.24 51.40
C ARG A 183 -21.42 0.46 49.92
N ARG A 184 -22.12 1.55 49.55
CA ARG A 184 -22.42 1.88 48.15
C ARG A 184 -21.18 2.35 47.39
N GLN A 185 -20.29 3.08 48.06
CA GLN A 185 -19.02 3.49 47.50
C GLN A 185 -18.16 2.29 47.15
N LEU A 186 -18.00 1.33 48.07
CA LEU A 186 -17.28 0.07 47.82
C LEU A 186 -17.87 -0.70 46.63
N PHE A 187 -19.19 -0.80 46.53
CA PHE A 187 -19.85 -1.44 45.39
C PHE A 187 -19.55 -0.73 44.06
N LYS A 188 -19.73 0.60 43.98
CA LYS A 188 -19.45 1.37 42.76
C LYS A 188 -17.97 1.28 42.36
N THR A 189 -17.05 1.34 43.32
CA THR A 189 -15.62 1.16 43.08
C THR A 189 -15.30 -0.23 42.54
N LEU A 190 -15.92 -1.29 43.09
CA LEU A 190 -15.75 -2.66 42.58
C LEU A 190 -16.23 -2.77 41.13
N VAL A 191 -17.42 -2.23 40.82
CA VAL A 191 -17.97 -2.23 39.45
C VAL A 191 -17.04 -1.48 38.50
N PHE A 192 -16.57 -0.30 38.88
CA PHE A 192 -15.63 0.47 38.07
C PHE A 192 -14.32 -0.28 37.82
N LEU A 193 -13.77 -0.95 38.83
CA LEU A 193 -12.57 -1.78 38.68
C LEU A 193 -12.81 -2.93 37.69
N VAL A 194 -13.95 -3.63 37.80
CA VAL A 194 -14.32 -4.69 36.85
C VAL A 194 -14.42 -4.15 35.42
N CYS A 195 -15.04 -2.98 35.23
CA CYS A 195 -15.15 -2.35 33.92
C CYS A 195 -13.79 -1.96 33.34
N VAL A 196 -12.90 -1.36 34.15
CA VAL A 196 -11.53 -1.00 33.74
C VAL A 196 -10.73 -2.26 33.39
N THR A 197 -10.81 -3.32 34.20
CA THR A 197 -10.15 -4.59 33.90
C THR A 197 -10.72 -5.22 32.61
N GLY A 198 -12.04 -5.18 32.41
CA GLY A 198 -12.69 -5.65 31.19
C GLY A 198 -12.21 -4.90 29.94
N PHE A 199 -12.11 -3.57 30.02
CA PHE A 199 -11.57 -2.72 28.96
C PHE A 199 -10.14 -3.11 28.58
N PHE A 200 -9.23 -3.20 29.56
CA PHE A 200 -7.84 -3.55 29.29
C PHE A 200 -7.69 -5.00 28.80
N TYR A 201 -8.48 -5.93 29.31
CA TYR A 201 -8.47 -7.32 28.85
C TYR A 201 -8.95 -7.44 27.39
N GLN A 202 -10.10 -6.87 27.06
CA GLN A 202 -10.65 -6.94 25.71
C GLN A 202 -9.81 -6.12 24.71
N GLY A 203 -9.44 -4.90 25.07
CA GLY A 203 -8.56 -4.05 24.25
C GLY A 203 -7.20 -4.69 24.03
N GLY A 204 -6.58 -5.23 25.08
CA GLY A 204 -5.31 -5.96 24.99
C GLY A 204 -5.41 -7.23 24.13
N LYS A 205 -6.47 -8.03 24.29
CA LYS A 205 -6.70 -9.22 23.44
C LYS A 205 -6.94 -8.87 21.98
N PHE A 206 -7.69 -7.81 21.71
CA PHE A 206 -7.91 -7.32 20.34
C PHE A 206 -6.61 -6.79 19.73
N LEU A 207 -5.86 -5.96 20.46
CA LEU A 207 -4.57 -5.45 20.01
C LEU A 207 -3.55 -6.56 19.75
N THR A 208 -3.48 -7.58 20.61
CA THR A 208 -2.59 -8.73 20.35
C THR A 208 -3.01 -9.52 19.11
N HIS A 209 -4.29 -9.53 18.74
CA HIS A 209 -4.74 -10.10 17.47
C HIS A 209 -4.40 -9.20 16.28
N VAL A 210 -4.61 -7.89 16.39
CA VAL A 210 -4.24 -6.92 15.33
C VAL A 210 -2.73 -6.92 15.07
N PHE A 211 -1.90 -6.95 16.11
CA PHE A 211 -0.45 -6.99 16.00
C PHE A 211 0.10 -8.35 15.52
N LYS A 212 -0.75 -9.37 15.32
CA LYS A 212 -0.39 -10.57 14.54
C LYS A 212 -0.52 -10.35 13.03
N TYR A 213 -1.01 -9.18 12.59
CA TYR A 213 -1.21 -8.83 11.19
C TYR A 213 -2.00 -9.88 10.39
N PRO A 214 -3.21 -10.27 10.85
CA PRO A 214 -4.01 -11.23 10.11
C PRO A 214 -4.44 -10.68 8.75
N THR A 215 -4.46 -11.56 7.76
CA THR A 215 -4.80 -11.26 6.37
C THR A 215 -6.08 -11.98 5.97
N ILE A 216 -6.85 -11.35 5.08
CA ILE A 216 -8.00 -11.96 4.40
C ILE A 216 -7.75 -11.97 2.91
N VAL A 217 -8.35 -12.94 2.21
CA VAL A 217 -8.24 -13.05 0.76
C VAL A 217 -9.58 -12.69 0.15
N ASP A 218 -9.59 -11.63 -0.65
CA ASP A 218 -10.72 -11.27 -1.48
C ASP A 218 -10.51 -11.78 -2.90
N ILE A 219 -11.57 -12.27 -3.53
CA ILE A 219 -11.55 -12.67 -4.93
C ILE A 219 -12.21 -11.55 -5.73
N ASN A 220 -11.40 -10.85 -6.53
CA ASN A 220 -11.89 -9.89 -7.51
C ASN A 220 -11.93 -10.55 -8.89
N ILE A 221 -13.00 -10.29 -9.64
CA ILE A 221 -13.14 -10.72 -11.02
C ILE A 221 -13.26 -9.45 -11.85
N ASP A 222 -12.23 -9.17 -12.64
CA ASP A 222 -12.13 -7.97 -13.45
C ASP A 222 -12.03 -8.35 -14.93
N ILE A 223 -12.69 -7.59 -15.81
CA ILE A 223 -12.49 -7.68 -17.26
C ILE A 223 -11.61 -6.50 -17.65
N PRO A 224 -10.28 -6.64 -17.61
CA PRO A 224 -9.40 -5.53 -17.93
C PRO A 224 -9.56 -5.17 -19.41
N LYS A 225 -9.35 -3.88 -19.72
CA LYS A 225 -9.32 -3.41 -21.11
C LYS A 225 -8.11 -3.93 -21.89
N TYR A 226 -7.00 -4.15 -21.19
CA TYR A 226 -5.74 -4.61 -21.77
C TYR A 226 -5.19 -5.80 -20.99
N ILE A 227 -4.54 -6.73 -21.69
CA ILE A 227 -3.85 -7.87 -21.11
C ILE A 227 -2.38 -7.89 -21.55
N GLU A 228 -1.50 -8.26 -20.62
CA GLU A 228 -0.09 -8.51 -20.90
C GLU A 228 0.05 -9.82 -21.67
N MET A 229 0.71 -9.74 -22.83
CA MET A 229 1.01 -10.93 -23.62
C MET A 229 1.97 -11.86 -22.87
N PRO A 230 1.68 -13.18 -22.84
CA PRO A 230 2.63 -14.15 -22.31
C PRO A 230 3.83 -14.31 -23.23
N ALA A 231 4.87 -14.99 -22.72
CA ALA A 231 5.94 -15.52 -23.55
C ALA A 231 5.62 -16.94 -24.01
N PHE A 232 6.16 -17.29 -25.18
CA PHE A 232 6.00 -18.60 -25.80
C PHE A 232 7.37 -19.22 -26.03
N THR A 233 7.72 -20.25 -25.26
CA THR A 233 8.95 -21.02 -25.48
C THR A 233 8.63 -22.31 -26.21
N PHE A 234 9.38 -22.59 -27.27
CA PHE A 234 9.23 -23.80 -28.06
C PHE A 234 10.58 -24.40 -28.44
N CYS A 235 10.64 -25.73 -28.56
CA CYS A 235 11.85 -26.46 -28.88
C CYS A 235 11.56 -27.55 -29.91
N ASN A 236 12.48 -27.77 -30.85
CA ASN A 236 12.43 -28.96 -31.69
C ASN A 236 12.86 -30.16 -30.84
N ASN A 237 11.98 -31.15 -30.68
CA ASN A 237 12.29 -32.34 -29.87
C ASN A 237 13.39 -33.21 -30.50
N ASN A 238 13.77 -33.03 -31.76
CA ASN A 238 14.90 -33.73 -32.37
C ASN A 238 16.26 -33.35 -31.72
N GLY A 239 16.40 -32.11 -31.28
CA GLY A 239 17.61 -31.58 -30.66
C GLY A 239 18.67 -31.12 -31.67
N ILE A 240 19.24 -32.05 -32.45
CA ILE A 240 20.26 -31.76 -33.47
C ILE A 240 19.90 -32.29 -34.85
N SER A 241 20.44 -31.64 -35.89
CA SER A 241 20.29 -32.06 -37.29
C SER A 241 21.21 -33.25 -37.60
N ARG A 242 20.63 -34.30 -38.18
CA ARG A 242 21.38 -35.46 -38.69
C ARG A 242 22.35 -35.04 -39.78
N LEU A 243 21.89 -34.25 -40.74
CA LEU A 243 22.67 -33.77 -41.87
C LEU A 243 23.87 -32.96 -41.40
N LYS A 244 23.68 -31.97 -40.52
CA LYS A 244 24.78 -31.17 -39.98
C LYS A 244 25.75 -32.02 -39.16
N PHE A 245 25.24 -32.96 -38.36
CA PHE A 245 26.08 -33.89 -37.62
C PHE A 245 26.99 -34.70 -38.56
N CYS A 246 26.43 -35.30 -39.61
CA CYS A 246 27.21 -36.09 -40.57
C CYS A 246 28.13 -35.25 -41.46
N GLN A 247 27.81 -33.97 -41.69
CA GLN A 247 28.71 -33.04 -42.37
C GLN A 247 29.95 -32.72 -41.51
N LYS A 248 29.77 -32.52 -40.20
CA LYS A 248 30.84 -32.22 -39.25
C LYS A 248 31.66 -33.45 -38.85
N TYR A 249 31.00 -34.57 -38.57
CA TYR A 249 31.60 -35.82 -38.09
C TYR A 249 31.42 -36.98 -39.09
N LYS A 250 32.03 -36.85 -40.27
CA LYS A 250 31.87 -37.81 -41.37
C LYS A 250 32.26 -39.24 -41.00
N ASP A 251 33.27 -39.40 -40.15
CA ASP A 251 33.78 -40.68 -39.63
C ASP A 251 32.77 -41.42 -38.72
N ARG A 252 31.81 -40.69 -38.18
CA ARG A 252 30.78 -41.19 -37.24
C ARG A 252 29.46 -41.54 -37.92
N CYS A 253 29.39 -41.35 -39.24
CA CYS A 253 28.22 -41.71 -40.04
C CYS A 253 28.54 -42.84 -41.02
N THR A 254 27.50 -43.56 -41.42
CA THR A 254 27.53 -44.62 -42.42
C THR A 254 26.39 -44.43 -43.39
N LEU A 255 26.46 -45.04 -44.58
CA LEU A 255 25.31 -45.11 -45.47
C LEU A 255 24.16 -45.85 -44.80
N ALA A 256 22.94 -45.36 -44.98
CA ALA A 256 21.74 -46.00 -44.49
C ALA A 256 21.59 -47.40 -45.10
N SER A 257 21.35 -48.40 -44.25
CA SER A 257 21.06 -49.75 -44.72
C SER A 257 19.65 -49.85 -45.32
N GLU A 258 19.41 -50.83 -46.18
CA GLU A 258 18.06 -51.10 -46.71
C GLU A 258 17.05 -51.33 -45.59
N ASN A 259 17.41 -52.09 -44.56
CA ASN A 259 16.57 -52.33 -43.39
C ASN A 259 16.23 -51.04 -42.63
N PHE A 260 17.18 -50.10 -42.54
CA PHE A 260 16.94 -48.80 -41.94
C PHE A 260 15.93 -48.00 -42.76
N CYS A 261 16.12 -47.92 -44.08
CA CYS A 261 15.20 -47.19 -44.95
C CYS A 261 13.81 -47.85 -45.05
N LEU A 262 13.71 -49.18 -44.90
CA LEU A 262 12.42 -49.86 -44.79
C LEU A 262 11.70 -49.50 -43.48
N SER A 263 12.44 -49.30 -42.40
CA SER A 263 11.89 -48.92 -41.09
C SER A 263 11.55 -47.43 -41.01
N TYR A 264 12.29 -46.58 -41.74
CA TYR A 264 12.19 -45.12 -41.71
C TYR A 264 12.20 -44.54 -43.14
N PRO A 265 11.17 -44.82 -43.96
CA PRO A 265 11.16 -44.47 -45.38
C PRO A 265 11.24 -42.96 -45.64
N ASN A 266 10.63 -42.15 -44.77
CA ASN A 266 10.62 -40.69 -44.87
C ASN A 266 12.01 -40.05 -44.73
N ARG A 267 13.03 -40.80 -44.28
CA ARG A 267 14.39 -40.29 -44.00
C ARG A 267 15.40 -40.63 -45.09
N CYS A 268 15.02 -41.46 -46.05
CA CYS A 268 15.89 -41.91 -47.13
C CYS A 268 15.43 -41.30 -48.46
N SER A 269 16.00 -40.14 -48.80
CA SER A 269 15.68 -39.45 -50.06
C SER A 269 16.52 -39.96 -51.25
N SER A 270 17.62 -40.67 -50.98
CA SER A 270 18.51 -41.28 -51.99
C SER A 270 19.30 -42.48 -51.44
N ASN A 271 19.87 -43.31 -52.32
CA ASN A 271 20.81 -44.40 -51.98
C ASN A 271 22.11 -43.91 -51.31
N GLU A 272 22.28 -42.60 -51.10
CA GLU A 272 23.47 -41.97 -50.51
C GLU A 272 23.20 -41.33 -49.14
N THR A 273 22.08 -41.66 -48.50
CA THR A 273 21.68 -41.07 -47.21
C THR A 273 22.67 -41.48 -46.10
N LEU A 274 23.36 -40.50 -45.50
CA LEU A 274 24.25 -40.74 -44.35
C LEU A 274 23.47 -40.72 -43.03
N VAL A 275 23.63 -41.74 -42.21
CA VAL A 275 23.04 -41.85 -40.87
C VAL A 275 24.14 -42.00 -39.82
N PRO A 276 23.95 -41.46 -38.60
CA PRO A 276 24.91 -41.65 -37.51
C PRO A 276 24.95 -43.13 -37.13
N LYS A 277 26.15 -43.64 -36.81
CA LYS A 277 26.27 -44.99 -36.24
C LYS A 277 25.56 -45.01 -34.88
N THR A 278 24.93 -46.14 -34.56
CA THR A 278 24.08 -46.33 -33.37
C THR A 278 24.81 -46.00 -32.05
N GLU A 279 26.12 -46.25 -31.98
CA GLU A 279 26.96 -45.95 -30.81
C GLU A 279 27.07 -44.45 -30.49
N TYR A 280 26.79 -43.56 -31.45
CA TYR A 280 26.88 -42.11 -31.27
C TYR A 280 25.54 -41.43 -30.94
N TYR A 281 24.42 -42.15 -30.84
CA TYR A 281 23.13 -41.52 -30.51
C TYR A 281 23.12 -40.86 -29.14
N ASN A 282 23.88 -41.38 -28.17
CA ASN A 282 23.96 -40.82 -26.83
C ASN A 282 24.91 -39.61 -26.73
N MET A 283 25.71 -39.34 -27.77
CA MET A 283 26.67 -38.23 -27.77
C MET A 283 25.98 -36.87 -27.63
N ILE A 284 24.73 -36.75 -28.08
CA ILE A 284 23.93 -35.52 -27.92
C ILE A 284 23.84 -35.06 -26.45
N ASN A 285 23.84 -36.00 -25.51
CA ASN A 285 23.69 -35.71 -24.08
C ASN A 285 24.99 -35.18 -23.45
N SER A 286 26.14 -35.46 -24.05
CA SER A 286 27.48 -35.09 -23.54
C SER A 286 28.21 -34.07 -24.44
N MET A 287 27.51 -33.46 -25.39
CA MET A 287 28.09 -32.53 -26.36
C MET A 287 28.35 -31.15 -25.72
N SER A 288 29.41 -30.45 -26.15
CA SER A 288 29.64 -29.06 -25.75
C SER A 288 28.48 -28.17 -26.20
N ARG A 289 28.28 -27.03 -25.52
CA ARG A 289 27.27 -26.03 -25.92
C ARG A 289 27.46 -25.61 -27.37
N ASN A 290 28.69 -25.24 -27.71
CA ASN A 290 29.01 -24.65 -29.00
C ASN A 290 28.80 -25.66 -30.12
N ASP A 291 29.24 -26.91 -29.92
CA ASP A 291 29.01 -27.96 -30.89
C ASP A 291 27.52 -28.23 -31.08
N PHE A 292 26.74 -28.31 -29.99
CA PHE A 292 25.30 -28.54 -30.06
C PHE A 292 24.58 -27.43 -30.83
N LEU A 293 24.91 -26.16 -30.53
CA LEU A 293 24.28 -25.01 -31.19
C LEU A 293 24.66 -24.91 -32.67
N GLU A 294 25.89 -25.30 -33.03
CA GLU A 294 26.34 -25.30 -34.42
C GLU A 294 25.56 -26.31 -35.29
N ILE A 295 25.32 -27.52 -34.76
CA ILE A 295 24.62 -28.59 -35.49
C ILE A 295 23.13 -28.69 -35.14
N GLY A 296 22.60 -27.76 -34.33
CA GLY A 296 21.19 -27.67 -33.98
C GLY A 296 20.28 -27.42 -35.18
N ALA A 297 18.97 -27.61 -35.00
CA ALA A 297 17.97 -27.28 -36.00
C ALA A 297 18.05 -25.79 -36.40
N ASN A 298 17.85 -25.49 -37.68
CA ASN A 298 17.84 -24.10 -38.14
C ASN A 298 16.48 -23.47 -37.87
N LEU A 299 16.43 -22.36 -37.13
CA LEU A 299 15.18 -21.69 -36.78
C LEU A 299 14.33 -21.34 -38.00
N SER A 300 14.94 -20.91 -39.11
CA SER A 300 14.20 -20.53 -40.33
C SER A 300 13.53 -21.71 -41.03
N ASN A 301 14.05 -22.92 -40.84
CA ASN A 301 13.44 -24.13 -41.38
C ASN A 301 12.38 -24.66 -40.40
N PHE A 302 12.68 -24.58 -39.11
CA PHE A 302 11.84 -25.11 -38.06
C PHE A 302 10.57 -24.28 -37.81
N LEU A 303 10.69 -22.94 -37.79
CA LEU A 303 9.57 -22.01 -37.61
C LEU A 303 9.29 -21.31 -38.95
N LEU A 304 8.25 -21.77 -39.65
CA LEU A 304 7.88 -21.28 -40.97
C LEU A 304 7.10 -19.96 -40.91
N SER A 305 6.27 -19.78 -39.89
CA SER A 305 5.47 -18.58 -39.68
C SER A 305 5.24 -18.34 -38.19
N CYS A 306 5.29 -17.08 -37.79
CA CYS A 306 4.96 -16.62 -36.45
C CYS A 306 4.21 -15.31 -36.55
N LYS A 307 3.06 -15.25 -35.88
CA LYS A 307 2.21 -14.07 -35.77
C LYS A 307 1.80 -13.90 -34.33
N VAL A 308 1.97 -12.73 -33.77
CA VAL A 308 1.51 -12.41 -32.41
C VAL A 308 0.85 -11.04 -32.45
N ASN A 309 -0.41 -10.96 -32.03
CA ASN A 309 -1.14 -9.69 -32.02
C ASN A 309 -0.46 -8.68 -31.10
N GLY A 310 -0.30 -7.45 -31.56
CA GLY A 310 0.40 -6.38 -30.84
C GLY A 310 1.92 -6.41 -30.95
N LEU A 311 2.51 -7.44 -31.57
CA LEU A 311 3.92 -7.53 -31.96
C LEU A 311 4.00 -7.49 -33.50
N ASP A 312 5.12 -6.97 -34.03
CA ASP A 312 5.33 -6.55 -35.44
C ASP A 312 4.57 -7.31 -36.54
N ALA A 313 4.07 -6.57 -37.52
CA ALA A 313 3.32 -7.10 -38.67
C ALA A 313 4.19 -7.93 -39.66
N GLU A 314 5.52 -7.89 -39.55
CA GLU A 314 6.48 -8.54 -40.46
C GLU A 314 7.21 -9.75 -39.87
N GLY A 315 6.96 -10.12 -38.60
CA GLY A 315 7.54 -11.30 -37.96
C GLY A 315 7.71 -11.15 -36.43
N CYS A 316 8.03 -12.24 -35.75
CA CYS A 316 8.24 -12.25 -34.29
C CYS A 316 9.70 -11.99 -33.92
N GLU A 317 9.94 -11.16 -32.90
CA GLU A 317 11.24 -11.11 -32.23
C GLU A 317 11.43 -12.37 -31.37
N ILE A 318 12.51 -13.10 -31.63
CA ILE A 318 12.78 -14.42 -31.03
C ILE A 318 14.12 -14.38 -30.29
N SER A 319 14.10 -14.70 -29.01
CA SER A 319 15.28 -14.89 -28.17
C SER A 319 15.73 -16.36 -28.16
N GLY A 320 17.05 -16.59 -28.13
CA GLY A 320 17.66 -17.92 -28.13
C GLY A 320 18.64 -18.11 -29.29
N PRO A 321 19.11 -19.34 -29.54
CA PRO A 321 18.71 -20.59 -28.90
C PRO A 321 19.21 -20.74 -27.46
N TYR A 322 18.35 -21.26 -26.58
CA TYR A 322 18.66 -21.68 -25.22
C TYR A 322 18.70 -23.20 -25.15
N LEU A 323 19.78 -23.76 -24.60
CA LEU A 323 19.92 -25.20 -24.45
C LEU A 323 19.06 -25.68 -23.26
N ARG A 324 18.18 -26.66 -23.49
CA ARG A 324 17.34 -27.29 -22.46
C ARG A 324 17.44 -28.80 -22.53
N ALA A 325 17.07 -29.48 -21.46
CA ALA A 325 17.08 -30.94 -21.39
C ALA A 325 15.89 -31.45 -20.58
N LYS A 326 15.59 -32.75 -20.73
CA LYS A 326 14.54 -33.44 -19.96
C LYS A 326 15.02 -33.88 -18.59
N SER A 327 16.33 -33.96 -18.39
CA SER A 327 16.98 -34.28 -17.12
C SER A 327 18.12 -33.31 -16.85
N GLU A 328 18.51 -33.22 -15.57
CA GLU A 328 19.69 -32.46 -15.12
C GLU A 328 20.99 -33.00 -15.72
N THR A 329 21.04 -34.31 -16.00
CA THR A 329 22.18 -34.97 -16.67
C THR A 329 22.28 -34.61 -18.16
N GLY A 330 21.35 -33.82 -18.69
CA GLY A 330 21.34 -33.40 -20.07
C GLY A 330 20.71 -34.43 -21.01
N GLU A 331 19.91 -35.37 -20.52
CA GLU A 331 19.21 -36.32 -21.39
C GLU A 331 18.15 -35.59 -22.22
N GLY A 332 18.12 -35.88 -23.52
CA GLY A 332 17.10 -35.34 -24.41
C GLY A 332 17.29 -33.86 -24.72
N ARG A 333 18.54 -33.36 -24.77
CA ARG A 333 18.86 -31.97 -25.07
C ARG A 333 18.12 -31.44 -26.30
N MET A 334 17.70 -30.19 -26.22
CA MET A 334 16.96 -29.47 -27.24
C MET A 334 17.37 -27.99 -27.28
N GLY A 335 17.45 -27.44 -28.48
CA GLY A 335 17.57 -25.99 -28.68
C GLY A 335 16.18 -25.37 -28.64
N CYS A 336 15.97 -24.45 -27.70
CA CYS A 336 14.69 -23.79 -27.47
C CYS A 336 14.76 -22.31 -27.80
N TYR A 337 13.66 -21.78 -28.28
CA TYR A 337 13.49 -20.38 -28.67
C TYR A 337 12.30 -19.80 -27.93
N THR A 338 12.34 -18.51 -27.62
CA THR A 338 11.25 -17.84 -26.91
C THR A 338 10.84 -16.57 -27.62
N VAL A 339 9.54 -16.37 -27.80
CA VAL A 339 8.93 -15.12 -28.29
C VAL A 339 8.44 -14.31 -27.09
N ASN A 340 8.61 -12.98 -27.16
CA ASN A 340 8.17 -12.03 -26.13
C ASN A 340 8.83 -12.24 -24.74
N LEU A 341 10.13 -12.55 -24.73
CA LEU A 341 10.91 -12.67 -23.50
C LEU A 341 11.43 -11.29 -23.06
N LEU A 342 11.09 -10.87 -21.84
CA LEU A 342 11.38 -9.54 -21.30
C LEU A 342 12.33 -9.59 -20.10
N MET A 343 13.22 -10.59 -20.11
CA MET A 343 14.16 -10.81 -19.03
C MET A 343 15.28 -9.76 -19.01
N ASP A 344 15.86 -9.45 -20.17
CA ASP A 344 17.04 -8.57 -20.32
C ASP A 344 16.70 -7.17 -20.87
N GLY A 345 15.41 -6.82 -20.98
CA GLY A 345 14.95 -5.63 -21.69
C GLY A 345 14.55 -4.47 -20.78
N GLN A 346 14.81 -3.23 -21.23
CA GLN A 346 14.18 -2.03 -20.64
C GLN A 346 12.67 -1.94 -20.96
N GLU A 347 12.15 -2.88 -21.72
CA GLU A 347 10.83 -2.85 -22.32
C GLU A 347 9.75 -3.40 -21.39
N SER A 348 8.55 -2.86 -21.56
CA SER A 348 7.36 -3.30 -20.82
C SER A 348 6.63 -4.35 -21.64
N ALA A 349 5.88 -5.23 -20.96
CA ALA A 349 5.09 -6.22 -21.66
C ALA A 349 4.13 -5.59 -22.66
N VAL A 350 4.07 -6.18 -23.86
CA VAL A 350 3.12 -5.80 -24.89
C VAL A 350 1.71 -5.98 -24.35
N GLN A 351 0.94 -4.91 -24.43
CA GLN A 351 -0.45 -4.86 -23.97
C GLN A 351 -1.36 -5.01 -25.18
N VAL A 352 -2.30 -5.94 -25.12
CA VAL A 352 -3.28 -6.18 -26.18
C VAL A 352 -4.68 -5.90 -25.67
N GLU A 353 -5.51 -5.24 -26.48
CA GLU A 353 -6.88 -4.88 -26.10
C GLU A 353 -7.78 -6.12 -26.09
N THR A 354 -8.45 -6.37 -24.96
CA THR A 354 -9.15 -7.64 -24.71
C THR A 354 -10.42 -7.80 -25.56
N GLN A 355 -11.01 -6.69 -26.02
CA GLN A 355 -12.26 -6.69 -26.79
C GLN A 355 -12.10 -7.29 -28.19
N ASP A 356 -10.90 -7.24 -28.76
CA ASP A 356 -10.60 -7.76 -30.10
C ASP A 356 -10.23 -9.25 -30.11
N LEU A 357 -10.07 -9.88 -28.94
CA LEU A 357 -9.53 -11.24 -28.80
C LEU A 357 -10.61 -12.33 -28.69
N ILE A 358 -11.87 -11.94 -28.56
CA ILE A 358 -12.99 -12.87 -28.38
C ILE A 358 -13.29 -13.53 -29.74
N LYS A 359 -12.70 -14.71 -29.98
CA LYS A 359 -12.85 -15.64 -31.14
C LYS A 359 -11.76 -15.64 -32.21
N GLN A 360 -10.73 -14.80 -32.10
CA GLN A 360 -9.56 -14.87 -32.99
C GLN A 360 -8.33 -15.36 -32.24
N PRO A 361 -7.43 -16.10 -32.90
CA PRO A 361 -6.16 -16.46 -32.27
C PRO A 361 -5.36 -15.18 -32.00
N ILE A 362 -4.84 -15.07 -30.78
CA ILE A 362 -3.97 -13.97 -30.37
C ILE A 362 -2.53 -14.19 -30.84
N SER A 363 -2.17 -15.46 -31.04
CA SER A 363 -0.88 -15.87 -31.59
C SER A 363 -1.07 -17.09 -32.48
N GLU A 364 -0.31 -17.14 -33.58
CA GLU A 364 -0.31 -18.23 -34.55
C GLU A 364 1.14 -18.63 -34.84
N PHE A 365 1.42 -19.94 -34.81
CA PHE A 365 2.72 -20.50 -35.15
C PHE A 365 2.56 -21.65 -36.13
N GLN A 366 3.49 -21.74 -37.08
CA GLN A 366 3.61 -22.86 -38.00
C GLN A 366 5.02 -23.45 -37.90
N PHE A 367 5.11 -24.72 -37.53
CA PHE A 367 6.37 -25.43 -37.40
C PHE A 367 6.50 -26.53 -38.45
N ASP A 368 7.72 -26.77 -38.92
CA ASP A 368 8.13 -27.96 -39.66
C ASP A 368 9.12 -28.74 -38.79
N VAL A 369 8.76 -29.96 -38.38
CA VAL A 369 9.60 -30.74 -37.46
C VAL A 369 10.84 -31.35 -38.12
N GLU A 370 10.97 -31.25 -39.45
CA GLU A 370 12.08 -31.80 -40.24
C GLU A 370 12.30 -33.31 -39.95
N GLU A 371 11.22 -34.12 -40.05
CA GLU A 371 11.23 -35.57 -39.73
C GLU A 371 12.32 -36.36 -40.50
N ASP A 372 12.66 -35.90 -41.70
CA ASP A 372 13.69 -36.47 -42.57
C ASP A 372 15.13 -36.17 -42.10
N ASP A 373 15.32 -35.15 -41.25
CA ASP A 373 16.62 -34.72 -40.70
C ASP A 373 16.82 -35.14 -39.23
N GLU A 374 16.04 -36.11 -38.76
CA GLU A 374 16.14 -36.60 -37.40
C GLU A 374 17.41 -37.37 -37.08
N PHE A 375 18.03 -37.03 -35.94
CA PHE A 375 19.26 -37.65 -35.47
C PHE A 375 19.04 -39.02 -34.80
N ILE A 376 18.00 -39.15 -33.95
CA ILE A 376 17.69 -40.38 -33.22
C ILE A 376 16.41 -41.01 -33.80
N PRO A 377 16.48 -42.19 -34.44
CA PRO A 377 15.33 -42.83 -35.08
C PRO A 377 14.14 -43.17 -34.18
N SER A 378 14.42 -43.54 -32.94
CA SER A 378 13.40 -43.92 -31.96
C SER A 378 12.75 -42.72 -31.26
N ARG A 379 13.23 -41.49 -31.48
CA ARG A 379 12.72 -40.30 -30.80
C ARG A 379 11.51 -39.78 -31.56
N GLN A 380 10.44 -39.43 -30.83
CA GLN A 380 9.24 -38.87 -31.45
C GLN A 380 9.52 -37.47 -31.99
N SER A 381 9.21 -37.23 -33.26
CA SER A 381 9.24 -35.93 -33.92
C SER A 381 8.13 -35.05 -33.39
N GLY A 382 8.45 -33.79 -33.08
CA GLY A 382 7.45 -32.87 -32.56
C GLY A 382 8.07 -31.63 -31.94
N VAL A 383 7.18 -30.77 -31.48
CA VAL A 383 7.54 -29.53 -30.79
C VAL A 383 7.18 -29.67 -29.32
N VAL A 384 8.10 -29.31 -28.44
CA VAL A 384 7.78 -29.11 -27.02
C VAL A 384 7.50 -27.63 -26.82
N PHE A 385 6.31 -27.28 -26.37
CA PHE A 385 5.82 -25.90 -26.30
C PHE A 385 5.37 -25.56 -24.88
N SER A 386 5.62 -24.32 -24.44
CA SER A 386 5.20 -23.80 -23.15
C SER A 386 4.79 -22.33 -23.26
N LEU A 387 3.78 -21.95 -22.49
CA LEU A 387 3.28 -20.58 -22.34
C LEU A 387 3.50 -20.17 -20.89
N HIS A 388 4.14 -19.02 -20.67
CA HIS A 388 4.52 -18.57 -19.34
C HIS A 388 4.62 -17.04 -19.25
N SER A 389 4.94 -16.55 -18.05
CA SER A 389 5.21 -15.13 -17.80
C SER A 389 6.38 -14.64 -18.67
N PRO A 390 6.29 -13.45 -19.29
CA PRO A 390 7.36 -12.93 -20.14
C PRO A 390 8.63 -12.57 -19.36
N TYR A 391 8.55 -12.47 -18.03
CA TYR A 391 9.67 -12.08 -17.17
C TYR A 391 10.57 -13.25 -16.77
N LEU A 392 10.20 -14.49 -17.09
CA LEU A 392 10.95 -15.67 -16.68
C LEU A 392 11.09 -16.63 -17.86
N LEU A 393 12.29 -17.14 -18.08
CA LEU A 393 12.54 -18.21 -19.04
C LEU A 393 12.25 -19.56 -18.38
N VAL A 394 11.63 -20.47 -19.13
CA VAL A 394 11.25 -21.79 -18.62
C VAL A 394 11.96 -22.92 -19.36
N ASN A 395 11.88 -24.13 -18.80
CA ASN A 395 12.20 -25.35 -19.50
C ASN A 395 10.91 -26.02 -19.99
N PRO A 396 10.59 -26.01 -21.30
CA PRO A 396 9.38 -26.64 -21.82
C PRO A 396 9.33 -28.16 -21.60
N ALA A 397 10.47 -28.81 -21.37
CA ALA A 397 10.48 -30.23 -21.02
C ALA A 397 9.82 -30.52 -19.66
N GLU A 398 9.81 -29.54 -18.75
CA GLU A 398 9.22 -29.66 -17.41
C GLU A 398 7.84 -28.99 -17.30
N LYS A 399 7.73 -27.76 -17.82
CA LYS A 399 6.53 -26.90 -17.70
C LYS A 399 5.70 -26.82 -19.00
N GLY A 400 6.06 -27.58 -20.03
CA GLY A 400 5.41 -27.56 -21.34
C GLY A 400 4.68 -28.85 -21.70
N PHE A 401 4.26 -28.94 -22.95
CA PHE A 401 3.60 -30.11 -23.51
C PHE A 401 4.15 -30.41 -24.91
N PHE A 402 4.03 -31.68 -25.30
CA PHE A 402 4.51 -32.17 -26.59
C PHE A 402 3.40 -32.08 -27.65
N MET A 403 3.76 -31.62 -28.85
CA MET A 403 2.89 -31.53 -30.01
C MET A 403 3.45 -32.39 -31.14
N ALA A 404 2.62 -33.29 -31.64
CA ALA A 404 2.95 -34.21 -32.73
C ALA A 404 2.62 -33.58 -34.10
N PRO A 405 3.37 -33.95 -35.16
CA PRO A 405 3.14 -33.45 -36.52
C PRO A 405 1.79 -33.90 -37.11
N GLY A 406 1.29 -33.14 -38.10
CA GLY A 406 0.06 -33.41 -38.83
C GLY A 406 -1.23 -32.95 -38.11
N LYS A 407 -1.08 -32.07 -37.12
CA LYS A 407 -2.18 -31.59 -36.26
C LYS A 407 -2.17 -30.07 -36.12
N THR A 408 -3.35 -29.55 -35.85
CA THR A 408 -3.58 -28.17 -35.41
C THR A 408 -3.90 -28.20 -33.92
N TYR A 409 -3.12 -27.46 -33.14
CA TYR A 409 -3.25 -27.32 -31.69
C TYR A 409 -3.89 -25.99 -31.37
N LYS A 410 -5.09 -26.02 -30.76
CA LYS A 410 -5.76 -24.83 -30.23
C LYS A 410 -5.50 -24.75 -28.73
N ILE A 411 -4.75 -23.74 -28.31
CA ILE A 411 -4.32 -23.52 -26.93
C ILE A 411 -5.16 -22.40 -26.34
N TYR A 412 -5.95 -22.72 -25.33
CA TYR A 412 -6.76 -21.77 -24.59
C TYR A 412 -6.06 -21.48 -23.26
N PHE A 413 -5.89 -20.21 -22.90
CA PHE A 413 -5.33 -19.87 -21.59
C PHE A 413 -6.18 -18.86 -20.84
N ASN A 414 -6.10 -18.97 -19.52
CA ASN A 414 -6.71 -18.08 -18.54
C ASN A 414 -5.65 -17.57 -17.56
N VAL A 415 -5.75 -16.30 -17.18
CA VAL A 415 -4.81 -15.66 -16.25
C VAL A 415 -5.45 -15.50 -14.88
N LYS A 416 -4.78 -16.03 -13.86
CA LYS A 416 -5.11 -15.80 -12.45
C LYS A 416 -4.00 -14.98 -11.84
N LYS A 417 -4.34 -13.93 -11.10
CA LYS A 417 -3.37 -13.08 -10.40
C LYS A 417 -3.48 -13.31 -8.91
N GLU A 418 -2.34 -13.33 -8.24
CA GLU A 418 -2.25 -13.36 -6.79
C GLU A 418 -1.46 -12.13 -6.35
N VAL A 419 -2.04 -11.37 -5.42
CA VAL A 419 -1.42 -10.17 -4.87
C VAL A 419 -1.25 -10.36 -3.37
N LEU A 420 0.01 -10.45 -2.96
CA LEU A 420 0.44 -10.69 -1.58
C LEU A 420 0.77 -9.38 -0.87
N LEU A 421 0.94 -9.45 0.45
CA LEU A 421 1.32 -8.29 1.28
C LEU A 421 2.79 -8.37 1.73
N PRO A 422 3.51 -7.23 1.76
CA PRO A 422 4.87 -7.19 2.26
C PRO A 422 4.89 -7.33 3.79
N TYR A 423 6.09 -7.45 4.37
CA TYR A 423 6.27 -7.36 5.82
C TYR A 423 5.56 -6.10 6.37
N PRO A 424 4.81 -6.16 7.48
CA PRO A 424 4.83 -7.17 8.56
C PRO A 424 3.80 -8.30 8.45
N PHE A 425 3.10 -8.43 7.31
CA PHE A 425 2.14 -9.52 7.12
C PHE A 425 2.86 -10.86 6.89
N GLU A 426 2.19 -11.97 7.22
CA GLU A 426 2.73 -13.34 7.12
C GLU A 426 3.25 -13.66 5.72
N THR A 427 2.57 -13.15 4.68
CA THR A 427 2.97 -13.34 3.28
C THR A 427 4.35 -12.76 2.96
N ASN A 428 4.81 -11.73 3.70
CA ASN A 428 6.17 -11.17 3.64
C ASN A 428 6.76 -11.08 2.21
N CYS A 429 5.97 -10.62 1.25
CA CYS A 429 6.36 -10.63 -0.15
C CYS A 429 7.41 -9.54 -0.46
N TRP A 430 8.04 -9.65 -1.62
CA TRP A 430 8.97 -8.67 -2.16
C TRP A 430 8.52 -8.17 -3.54
N ASN A 431 8.58 -6.85 -3.72
CA ASN A 431 8.20 -6.21 -4.97
C ASN A 431 9.42 -6.12 -5.92
N TYR A 432 9.74 -7.23 -6.59
CA TYR A 432 10.86 -7.30 -7.53
C TYR A 432 10.76 -6.29 -8.67
N THR A 433 9.55 -6.03 -9.17
CA THR A 433 9.33 -5.09 -10.29
C THR A 433 9.71 -3.66 -9.88
N GLU A 434 9.30 -3.23 -8.69
CA GLU A 434 9.66 -1.90 -8.16
C GLU A 434 11.16 -1.77 -7.92
N GLN A 435 11.80 -2.78 -7.34
CA GLN A 435 13.25 -2.76 -7.13
C GLN A 435 14.03 -2.73 -8.44
N TRP A 436 13.60 -3.50 -9.43
CA TRP A 436 14.17 -3.48 -10.77
C TRP A 436 14.04 -2.09 -11.42
N LEU A 437 12.88 -1.42 -11.27
CA LEU A 437 12.68 -0.05 -11.77
C LEU A 437 13.62 0.95 -11.08
N ILE A 438 13.82 0.85 -9.77
CA ILE A 438 14.74 1.70 -9.00
C ILE A 438 16.20 1.43 -9.39
N GLY A 439 16.55 0.17 -9.66
CA GLY A 439 17.89 -0.30 -10.01
C GLY A 439 18.30 -0.08 -11.46
N ASN A 440 17.78 0.96 -12.14
CA ASN A 440 18.02 1.22 -13.56
C ASN A 440 17.70 0.03 -14.49
N LYS A 441 16.68 -0.76 -14.15
CA LYS A 441 16.21 -1.91 -14.93
C LYS A 441 17.24 -3.04 -15.05
N ILE A 442 18.05 -3.24 -14.01
CA ILE A 442 19.04 -4.30 -13.92
C ILE A 442 18.67 -5.26 -12.79
N GLY A 443 18.82 -6.56 -13.02
CA GLY A 443 18.65 -7.60 -12.00
C GLY A 443 17.36 -8.40 -12.13
N VAL A 444 16.95 -9.01 -11.03
CA VAL A 444 15.87 -10.01 -11.00
C VAL A 444 14.49 -9.35 -10.97
N ARG A 445 13.54 -9.90 -11.75
CA ARG A 445 12.16 -9.39 -11.83
C ARG A 445 11.14 -10.30 -11.17
N THR A 446 11.53 -11.52 -10.80
CA THR A 446 10.68 -12.50 -10.12
C THR A 446 11.45 -13.29 -9.07
N GLN A 447 10.74 -13.94 -8.14
CA GLN A 447 11.35 -14.86 -7.18
C GLN A 447 12.07 -16.02 -7.88
N GLU A 448 11.47 -16.62 -8.92
CA GLU A 448 12.08 -17.74 -9.65
C GLU A 448 13.40 -17.31 -10.32
N MET A 449 13.46 -16.09 -10.89
CA MET A 449 14.72 -15.53 -11.38
C MET A 449 15.76 -15.34 -10.28
N CYS A 450 15.34 -14.90 -9.09
CA CYS A 450 16.22 -14.77 -7.93
C CYS A 450 16.87 -16.10 -7.56
N LYS A 451 16.09 -17.18 -7.49
CA LYS A 451 16.59 -18.53 -7.21
C LYS A 451 17.53 -19.04 -8.30
N HIS A 452 17.21 -18.84 -9.58
CA HIS A 452 18.13 -19.21 -10.66
C HIS A 452 19.40 -18.36 -10.68
N LYS A 453 19.33 -17.09 -10.27
CA LYS A 453 20.51 -16.25 -10.10
C LYS A 453 21.41 -16.79 -8.97
N CYS A 454 20.84 -17.16 -7.82
CA CYS A 454 21.60 -17.81 -6.74
C CYS A 454 22.32 -19.08 -7.25
N ALA A 455 21.60 -19.96 -7.96
CA ALA A 455 22.20 -21.16 -8.54
C ALA A 455 23.32 -20.84 -9.54
N MET A 456 23.18 -19.77 -10.33
CA MET A 456 24.20 -19.29 -11.26
C MET A 456 25.44 -18.77 -10.53
N GLU A 457 25.27 -17.97 -9.48
CA GLU A 457 26.39 -17.41 -8.69
C GLU A 457 27.17 -18.50 -7.95
N VAL A 458 26.48 -19.50 -7.39
CA VAL A 458 27.12 -20.69 -6.81
C VAL A 458 27.91 -21.43 -7.90
N ALA A 459 27.32 -21.64 -9.07
CA ALA A 459 27.98 -22.34 -10.16
C ALA A 459 29.22 -21.58 -10.68
N GLU A 460 29.12 -20.26 -10.82
CA GLU A 460 30.22 -19.36 -11.20
C GLU A 460 31.36 -19.43 -10.19
N LYS A 461 31.05 -19.32 -8.89
CA LYS A 461 32.03 -19.31 -7.81
C LYS A 461 32.86 -20.59 -7.76
N TYR A 462 32.21 -21.74 -7.96
CA TYR A 462 32.85 -23.04 -7.76
C TYR A 462 33.45 -23.66 -9.02
N TRP A 463 32.83 -23.42 -10.18
CA TRP A 463 33.22 -24.06 -11.43
C TRP A 463 33.44 -23.08 -12.59
N ASN A 464 33.19 -21.79 -12.39
CA ASN A 464 33.34 -20.75 -13.42
C ASN A 464 32.56 -21.10 -14.71
N CYS A 465 31.41 -21.76 -14.53
CA CYS A 465 30.50 -22.20 -15.58
C CYS A 465 29.06 -22.15 -15.05
N THR A 466 28.07 -22.24 -15.93
CA THR A 466 26.65 -22.35 -15.57
C THR A 466 26.11 -23.72 -15.95
N PHE A 467 25.06 -24.20 -15.28
CA PHE A 467 24.45 -25.49 -15.61
C PHE A 467 23.27 -25.32 -16.58
N ILE A 468 22.95 -26.38 -17.33
CA ILE A 468 21.89 -26.37 -18.35
C ILE A 468 20.49 -26.06 -17.78
N TYR A 469 20.25 -26.43 -16.52
CA TYR A 469 18.99 -26.21 -15.81
C TYR A 469 18.91 -24.82 -15.15
N VAL A 470 19.98 -24.04 -15.15
CA VAL A 470 19.98 -22.67 -14.64
C VAL A 470 19.40 -21.75 -15.72
N LEU A 471 18.25 -21.15 -15.44
CA LEU A 471 17.47 -20.36 -16.40
C LEU A 471 17.79 -18.86 -16.36
N TYR A 472 18.79 -18.45 -15.57
CA TYR A 472 19.26 -17.06 -15.49
C TYR A 472 20.29 -16.76 -16.60
N PRO A 473 20.27 -15.58 -17.24
CA PRO A 473 21.19 -15.23 -18.31
C PRO A 473 22.60 -15.12 -17.76
N SER A 474 23.54 -15.76 -18.44
CA SER A 474 24.94 -15.73 -18.07
C SER A 474 25.80 -15.80 -19.33
N SER A 475 26.90 -15.04 -19.32
CA SER A 475 27.95 -15.13 -20.34
C SER A 475 28.92 -16.29 -20.08
N LEU A 476 28.77 -17.00 -18.95
CA LEU A 476 29.61 -18.14 -18.60
C LEU A 476 29.37 -19.33 -19.54
N PRO A 477 30.42 -20.14 -19.80
CA PRO A 477 30.25 -21.40 -20.53
C PRO A 477 29.36 -22.38 -19.74
N TYR A 478 28.73 -23.33 -20.42
CA TYR A 478 28.05 -24.43 -19.71
C TYR A 478 29.08 -25.39 -19.11
N CYS A 479 28.78 -25.95 -17.94
CA CYS A 479 29.58 -27.02 -17.36
C CYS A 479 29.42 -28.29 -18.20
N GLU A 480 30.49 -28.72 -18.88
CA GLU A 480 30.45 -29.85 -19.83
C GLU A 480 30.57 -31.21 -19.14
N ASP A 481 31.41 -31.29 -18.10
CA ASP A 481 31.53 -32.42 -17.21
C ASP A 481 30.82 -32.10 -15.90
N LEU A 482 30.18 -33.11 -15.26
CA LEU A 482 29.83 -32.99 -13.85
C LEU A 482 31.17 -32.82 -13.10
N PRO A 483 31.47 -31.63 -12.59
CA PRO A 483 32.76 -31.38 -11.99
C PRO A 483 32.93 -32.29 -10.77
N VAL A 484 34.20 -32.55 -10.37
CA VAL A 484 34.51 -33.33 -9.16
C VAL A 484 33.57 -32.88 -8.05
N GLN A 485 32.75 -33.82 -7.55
CA GLN A 485 31.77 -33.54 -6.52
C GLN A 485 32.50 -32.88 -5.35
N LYS A 486 32.28 -31.57 -5.20
CA LYS A 486 32.46 -30.92 -3.90
C LYS A 486 31.42 -31.50 -2.96
N ASP A 487 31.63 -31.31 -1.66
CA ASP A 487 30.69 -31.77 -0.65
C ASP A 487 29.28 -31.25 -1.00
N PRO A 488 28.31 -32.13 -1.33
CA PRO A 488 26.97 -31.71 -1.71
C PRO A 488 26.30 -30.87 -0.62
N GLU A 489 26.60 -31.15 0.65
CA GLU A 489 26.06 -30.41 1.78
C GLU A 489 26.53 -28.94 1.78
N GLU A 490 27.81 -28.68 1.45
CA GLU A 490 28.34 -27.30 1.38
C GLU A 490 27.70 -26.49 0.26
N LEU A 491 27.44 -27.13 -0.89
CA LEU A 491 26.82 -26.50 -2.06
C LEU A 491 25.35 -26.18 -1.83
N ASP A 492 24.62 -27.15 -1.27
CA ASP A 492 23.20 -26.99 -0.93
C ASP A 492 23.04 -25.90 0.12
N ASP A 493 23.91 -25.84 1.15
CA ASP A 493 23.89 -24.79 2.16
C ASP A 493 24.10 -23.40 1.55
N GLU A 494 25.06 -23.20 0.64
CA GLU A 494 25.27 -21.89 0.00
C GLU A 494 24.09 -21.48 -0.89
N TYR A 495 23.56 -22.42 -1.67
CA TYR A 495 22.36 -22.16 -2.47
C TYR A 495 21.17 -21.81 -1.59
N GLU A 496 20.88 -22.60 -0.56
CA GLU A 496 19.76 -22.41 0.35
C GLU A 496 19.89 -21.09 1.11
N ASN A 497 21.09 -20.73 1.57
CA ASN A 497 21.33 -19.43 2.21
C ASN A 497 20.92 -18.26 1.30
N CYS A 498 21.24 -18.32 0.01
CA CYS A 498 20.81 -17.31 -0.96
C CYS A 498 19.31 -17.42 -1.31
N ALA A 499 18.82 -18.63 -1.58
CA ALA A 499 17.45 -18.89 -2.01
C ALA A 499 16.41 -18.54 -0.92
N ASN A 500 16.78 -18.66 0.36
CA ASN A 500 15.94 -18.24 1.49
C ASN A 500 15.77 -16.72 1.59
N GLU A 501 16.66 -15.93 0.99
CA GLU A 501 16.48 -14.48 0.85
C GLU A 501 15.50 -14.10 -0.29
N CYS A 502 15.28 -15.02 -1.25
CA CYS A 502 14.34 -14.84 -2.35
C CYS A 502 12.88 -15.01 -1.89
N LYS A 503 12.32 -13.94 -1.33
CA LYS A 503 10.91 -13.83 -0.91
C LYS A 503 9.93 -13.98 -2.06
N ASP A 504 8.68 -14.35 -1.76
CA ASP A 504 7.64 -14.49 -2.76
C ASP A 504 7.32 -13.16 -3.47
N ASP A 505 6.94 -13.24 -4.74
CA ASP A 505 6.51 -12.09 -5.53
C ASP A 505 5.27 -11.43 -4.92
N CYS A 506 5.28 -10.11 -4.71
CA CYS A 506 4.08 -9.41 -4.27
C CYS A 506 2.94 -9.43 -5.30
N SER A 507 3.26 -9.62 -6.57
CA SER A 507 2.27 -9.84 -7.61
C SER A 507 2.74 -10.95 -8.53
N LYS A 508 1.97 -12.04 -8.59
CA LYS A 508 2.28 -13.21 -9.41
C LYS A 508 1.12 -13.50 -10.36
N SER A 509 1.46 -13.85 -11.59
CA SER A 509 0.49 -14.28 -12.61
C SER A 509 0.65 -15.77 -12.87
N HIS A 510 -0.46 -16.50 -12.78
CA HIS A 510 -0.57 -17.92 -13.06
C HIS A 510 -1.38 -18.13 -14.32
N TYR A 511 -0.82 -18.90 -15.25
CA TYR A 511 -1.47 -19.24 -16.51
C TYR A 511 -2.04 -20.65 -16.41
N SER A 512 -3.36 -20.77 -16.55
CA SER A 512 -4.06 -22.05 -16.70
C SER A 512 -4.25 -22.33 -18.17
N ILE A 513 -3.85 -23.51 -18.64
CA ILE A 513 -3.81 -23.83 -20.08
C ILE A 513 -4.69 -25.05 -20.36
N THR A 514 -5.49 -24.96 -21.41
CA THR A 514 -6.28 -26.06 -21.98
C THR A 514 -5.87 -26.24 -23.43
N VAL A 515 -5.46 -27.45 -23.80
CA VAL A 515 -5.00 -27.76 -25.17
C VAL A 515 -6.03 -28.65 -25.86
N GLN A 516 -6.45 -28.26 -27.06
CA GLN A 516 -7.30 -29.07 -27.93
C GLN A 516 -6.51 -29.47 -29.19
N GLU A 517 -6.55 -30.76 -29.51
CA GLU A 517 -5.92 -31.30 -30.70
C GLU A 517 -6.96 -31.52 -31.80
N VAL A 518 -6.70 -30.97 -32.98
CA VAL A 518 -7.56 -31.13 -34.16
C VAL A 518 -6.70 -31.68 -35.30
N LEU A 519 -7.19 -32.72 -35.98
CA LEU A 519 -6.58 -33.16 -37.23
C LEU A 519 -6.72 -32.05 -38.26
N THR A 520 -5.61 -31.60 -38.85
CA THR A 520 -5.62 -30.47 -39.77
C THR A 520 -6.50 -30.79 -40.98
N SER A 521 -7.60 -30.05 -41.16
CA SER A 521 -8.62 -30.28 -42.19
C SER A 521 -8.08 -30.17 -43.62
N ASP A 522 -6.99 -29.44 -43.82
CA ASP A 522 -6.32 -29.25 -45.12
C ASP A 522 -5.52 -30.49 -45.58
N LEU A 523 -5.51 -31.57 -44.79
CA LEU A 523 -5.05 -32.90 -45.21
C LEU A 523 -6.13 -33.69 -45.97
N PHE A 524 -7.40 -33.25 -45.93
CA PHE A 524 -8.53 -33.96 -46.53
C PHE A 524 -8.95 -33.42 -47.91
N TRP A 525 -8.50 -32.25 -48.32
CA TRP A 525 -8.82 -31.66 -49.62
C TRP A 525 -7.56 -31.46 -50.46
N GLU A 526 -7.51 -32.25 -51.55
CA GLU A 526 -6.57 -32.25 -52.66
C GLU A 526 -5.17 -32.87 -52.44
N GLY A 527 -5.00 -34.07 -53.02
CA GLY A 527 -3.79 -34.54 -53.72
C GLY A 527 -2.46 -34.45 -52.99
N HIS A 528 -2.06 -35.55 -52.34
CA HIS A 528 -0.66 -35.96 -52.13
C HIS A 528 0.39 -34.85 -51.97
N ASN A 529 0.32 -34.08 -50.88
CA ASN A 529 1.47 -33.27 -50.46
C ASN A 529 1.99 -33.83 -49.13
N GLU A 530 2.91 -34.79 -49.21
CA GLU A 530 3.55 -35.45 -48.05
C GLU A 530 4.16 -34.43 -47.08
N LYS A 531 4.60 -33.27 -47.58
CA LYS A 531 5.09 -32.14 -46.78
C LYS A 531 4.09 -31.62 -45.75
N LYS A 532 2.78 -31.73 -45.97
CA LYS A 532 1.78 -31.29 -44.97
C LYS A 532 1.71 -32.19 -43.74
N LYS A 533 2.24 -33.42 -43.79
CA LYS A 533 2.23 -34.35 -42.64
C LYS A 533 3.24 -33.96 -41.57
N ASN A 534 4.29 -33.24 -41.91
CA ASN A 534 5.36 -32.83 -40.98
C ASN A 534 5.05 -31.50 -40.28
N LEU A 535 3.97 -30.83 -40.67
CA LEU A 535 3.62 -29.51 -40.17
C LEU A 535 2.85 -29.60 -38.85
N ILE A 536 3.10 -28.64 -37.98
CA ILE A 536 2.32 -28.39 -36.77
C ILE A 536 1.80 -26.96 -36.84
N PHE A 537 0.49 -26.80 -36.71
CA PHE A 537 -0.15 -25.49 -36.60
C PHE A 537 -0.54 -25.25 -35.16
N VAL A 538 -0.26 -24.06 -34.63
CA VAL A 538 -0.58 -23.68 -33.27
C VAL A 538 -1.35 -22.38 -33.29
N GLU A 539 -2.51 -22.37 -32.65
CA GLU A 539 -3.37 -21.21 -32.49
C GLU A 539 -3.60 -20.99 -31.00
N VAL A 540 -3.21 -19.83 -30.48
CA VAL A 540 -3.37 -19.49 -29.06
C VAL A 540 -4.55 -18.54 -28.91
N TYR A 541 -5.44 -18.84 -27.97
CA TYR A 541 -6.64 -18.10 -27.67
C TYR A 541 -6.65 -17.70 -26.19
N LEU A 542 -7.16 -16.50 -25.92
CA LEU A 542 -7.62 -16.13 -24.59
C LEU A 542 -9.01 -16.77 -24.38
N ASP A 543 -9.13 -17.63 -23.37
CA ASP A 543 -10.34 -18.43 -23.12
C ASP A 543 -11.44 -17.56 -22.48
N ASP A 544 -11.11 -16.90 -21.37
CA ASP A 544 -11.94 -15.90 -20.72
C ASP A 544 -11.25 -14.53 -20.73
N SER A 545 -12.02 -13.47 -20.98
CA SER A 545 -11.54 -12.09 -20.78
C SER A 545 -11.49 -11.68 -19.31
N GLU A 546 -12.03 -12.51 -18.42
CA GLU A 546 -12.08 -12.29 -16.98
C GLU A 546 -10.75 -12.72 -16.33
N ILE A 547 -10.14 -11.81 -15.58
CA ILE A 547 -8.98 -12.11 -14.73
C ILE A 547 -9.46 -12.23 -13.29
N ILE A 548 -9.24 -13.41 -12.72
CA ILE A 548 -9.49 -13.67 -11.31
C ILE A 548 -8.25 -13.25 -10.51
N THR A 549 -8.42 -12.26 -9.63
CA THR A 549 -7.36 -11.77 -8.75
C THR A 549 -7.64 -12.14 -7.30
N PHE A 550 -6.78 -12.97 -6.72
CA PHE A 550 -6.75 -13.26 -5.28
C PHE A 550 -5.95 -12.15 -4.58
N LEU A 551 -6.67 -11.23 -3.94
CA LEU A 551 -6.10 -10.04 -3.32
C LEU A 551 -6.02 -10.22 -1.80
N HIS A 552 -4.81 -10.39 -1.28
CA HIS A 552 -4.57 -10.41 0.15
C HIS A 552 -4.67 -8.99 0.71
N ARG A 553 -5.56 -8.78 1.67
CA ARG A 553 -5.73 -7.49 2.36
C ARG A 553 -5.59 -7.63 3.87
N PRO A 554 -5.16 -6.58 4.57
CA PRO A 554 -5.19 -6.56 6.02
C PRO A 554 -6.63 -6.79 6.49
N GLN A 555 -6.84 -7.71 7.45
CA GLN A 555 -8.18 -7.96 7.99
C GLN A 555 -8.77 -6.73 8.69
N TYR A 556 -7.89 -5.88 9.25
CA TYR A 556 -8.27 -4.66 9.94
C TYR A 556 -7.53 -3.48 9.34
N LEU A 557 -8.27 -2.48 8.87
CA LEU A 557 -7.73 -1.18 8.51
C LEU A 557 -7.47 -0.36 9.78
N PHE A 558 -6.53 0.59 9.71
CA PHE A 558 -6.22 1.48 10.84
C PHE A 558 -7.47 2.17 11.41
N VAL A 559 -8.39 2.59 10.53
CA VAL A 559 -9.64 3.26 10.92
C VAL A 559 -10.57 2.32 11.69
N GLU A 560 -10.59 1.03 11.34
CA GLU A 560 -11.41 0.01 12.01
C GLU A 560 -10.84 -0.37 13.37
N VAL A 561 -9.51 -0.46 13.48
CA VAL A 561 -8.82 -0.65 14.76
C VAL A 561 -9.15 0.52 15.69
N PHE A 562 -9.02 1.76 15.20
CA PHE A 562 -9.33 2.96 15.97
C PHE A 562 -10.80 3.01 16.40
N SER A 563 -11.72 2.71 15.49
CA SER A 563 -13.16 2.64 15.77
C SER A 563 -13.47 1.58 16.83
N SER A 564 -12.84 0.41 16.75
CA SER A 564 -13.05 -0.70 17.69
C SER A 564 -12.56 -0.34 19.10
N ILE A 565 -11.38 0.29 19.21
CA ILE A 565 -10.87 0.79 20.50
C ILE A 565 -11.81 1.84 21.08
N GLY A 566 -12.28 2.79 20.26
CA GLY A 566 -13.28 3.77 20.66
C GLY A 566 -14.58 3.12 21.15
N GLY A 567 -15.04 2.06 20.49
CA GLY A 567 -16.16 1.23 20.92
C GLY A 567 -15.94 0.58 22.28
N PHE A 568 -14.76 0.01 22.54
CA PHE A 568 -14.44 -0.60 23.84
C PHE A 568 -14.40 0.44 24.97
N VAL A 569 -13.83 1.62 24.71
CA VAL A 569 -13.86 2.75 25.65
C VAL A 569 -15.31 3.13 25.98
N GLY A 570 -16.15 3.26 24.96
CA GLY A 570 -17.56 3.61 25.13
C GLY A 570 -18.36 2.57 25.92
N VAL A 571 -18.20 1.28 25.60
CA VAL A 571 -18.97 0.19 26.24
C VAL A 571 -18.55 -0.03 27.70
N TRP A 572 -17.25 -0.05 27.99
CA TRP A 572 -16.76 -0.38 29.33
C TRP A 572 -16.72 0.84 30.26
N LEU A 573 -16.30 1.99 29.76
CA LEU A 573 -16.06 3.19 30.59
C LEU A 573 -17.16 4.24 30.44
N GLY A 574 -18.04 4.12 29.43
CA GLY A 574 -19.16 5.04 29.23
C GLY A 574 -18.73 6.46 28.85
N ILE A 575 -17.48 6.63 28.39
CA ILE A 575 -16.89 7.92 28.03
C ILE A 575 -16.46 7.95 26.57
N SER A 576 -16.36 9.15 26.03
CA SER A 576 -15.77 9.36 24.71
C SER A 576 -14.24 9.40 24.78
N LEU A 577 -13.58 9.23 23.63
CA LEU A 577 -12.12 9.39 23.53
C LEU A 577 -11.65 10.81 23.93
N VAL A 578 -12.48 11.83 23.69
CA VAL A 578 -12.20 13.23 24.07
C VAL A 578 -12.27 13.41 25.60
N GLU A 579 -13.13 12.69 26.29
CA GLU A 579 -13.18 12.74 27.76
C GLU A 579 -11.98 12.05 28.41
N LEU A 580 -11.37 11.08 27.70
CA LEU A 580 -10.12 10.45 28.11
C LEU A 580 -8.96 11.46 28.15
N THR A 581 -8.89 12.40 27.20
CA THR A 581 -7.83 13.44 27.23
C THR A 581 -7.98 14.37 28.43
N ASN A 582 -9.22 14.73 28.79
CA ASN A 582 -9.48 15.54 29.99
C ASN A 582 -9.08 14.79 31.28
N PHE A 583 -9.27 13.47 31.31
CA PHE A 583 -8.83 12.64 32.43
C PHE A 583 -7.31 12.57 32.55
N PHE A 584 -6.59 12.40 31.44
CA PHE A 584 -5.12 12.47 31.45
C PHE A 584 -4.62 13.84 31.87
N GLU A 585 -5.27 14.92 31.43
CA GLU A 585 -4.94 16.27 31.87
C GLU A 585 -5.13 16.44 33.39
N ALA A 586 -6.25 15.94 33.93
CA ALA A 586 -6.51 15.95 35.37
C ALA A 586 -5.42 15.17 36.15
N LEU A 587 -5.02 13.98 35.67
CA LEU A 587 -3.94 13.19 36.25
C LEU A 587 -2.59 13.94 36.21
N LEU A 588 -2.27 14.57 35.08
CA LEU A 588 -1.05 15.37 34.93
C LEU A 588 -1.04 16.58 35.87
N ARG A 589 -2.17 17.27 36.05
CA ARG A 589 -2.31 18.37 37.02
C ARG A 589 -2.05 17.90 38.45
N ILE A 590 -2.60 16.74 38.83
CA ILE A 590 -2.36 16.12 40.16
C ILE A 590 -0.89 15.74 40.33
N LEU A 591 -0.28 15.15 39.30
CA LEU A 591 1.12 14.70 39.34
C LEU A 591 2.08 15.90 39.43
N MET A 592 1.86 16.95 38.65
CA MET A 592 2.61 18.20 38.73
C MET A 592 2.45 18.89 40.09
N TYR A 593 1.25 18.91 40.66
CA TYR A 593 1.01 19.45 42.00
C TYR A 593 1.78 18.67 43.08
N SER A 594 1.79 17.33 42.98
CA SER A 594 2.56 16.46 43.87
C SER A 594 4.07 16.69 43.76
N LEU A 595 4.60 16.83 42.54
CA LEU A 595 6.03 17.10 42.31
C LEU A 595 6.45 18.48 42.84
N ARG A 596 5.64 19.53 42.57
CA ARG A 596 5.90 20.89 43.08
C ARG A 596 5.92 20.96 44.59
N ARG A 597 5.09 20.16 45.28
CA ARG A 597 5.10 20.07 46.74
C ARG A 597 6.32 19.32 47.26
N LYS A 598 6.73 18.23 46.59
CA LYS A 598 7.91 17.44 46.98
C LYS A 598 9.24 18.19 46.80
N ASN A 599 9.30 19.16 45.87
CA ASN A 599 10.45 20.04 45.69
C ASN A 599 10.48 21.25 46.63
N GLN A 600 9.45 21.44 47.47
CA GLN A 600 9.33 22.58 48.40
C GLN A 600 9.30 22.14 49.88
N ASN A 601 9.35 20.83 50.12
CA ASN A 601 9.72 20.21 51.40
C ASN A 601 11.14 19.67 51.27
#